data_AF-A0A1E4SXM3-F1
#
_entry.id   AF-A0A1E4SXM3-F1
#
_cell.length_a   1.000
_cell.length_b   1.000
_cell.length_c   1.000
_cell.angle_alpha   90.00
_cell.angle_beta   90.00
_cell.angle_gamma   90.00
#
_symmetry.space_group_name_H-M   'P 1'
#
loop_
_entity.id
_entity.type
_entity.pdbx_description
1 polymer ?
#
loop_
_entity_poly.entity_id
_entity_poly.type
_entity_poly.pdbx_seq_one_letter_code
_entity_poly.pdbx_strand_id
1 'polypeptide(L)'
;MLIPKEDRNKIYQYLFKEGVLVAMKNFEVQHEEIDTKNLFVIKAMQSLTSKGFVKTQFSWQSYYYTLTDEGLEYLREYLNLPEGIVPKTLVVDAAPAPTRRSNGPRREDGEAYRRRERV
;
A
#
# COMPACT_ATOMS: atom_id res chain seq x y z
N MET A 1 -17.91 -5.40 -16.59
CA MET A 1 -17.39 -6.71 -17.06
C MET A 1 -18.12 -7.82 -16.33
N LEU A 2 -18.41 -8.94 -17.00
CA LEU A 2 -18.95 -10.14 -16.38
C LEU A 2 -17.81 -10.87 -15.65
N ILE A 3 -17.74 -10.69 -14.34
CA ILE A 3 -16.80 -11.39 -13.45
C ILE A 3 -17.64 -12.25 -12.50
N PRO A 4 -17.30 -13.53 -12.28
CA PRO A 4 -17.96 -14.36 -11.27
C PRO A 4 -18.01 -13.65 -9.91
N LYS A 5 -19.11 -13.82 -9.16
CA LYS A 5 -19.27 -13.15 -7.86
C LYS A 5 -18.18 -13.58 -6.86
N GLU A 6 -17.79 -14.86 -6.90
CA GLU A 6 -16.76 -15.42 -6.02
C GLU A 6 -15.40 -14.75 -6.23
N ASP A 7 -14.91 -14.68 -7.47
CA ASP A 7 -13.64 -14.04 -7.80
C ASP A 7 -13.64 -12.55 -7.47
N ARG A 8 -14.76 -11.87 -7.71
CA ARG A 8 -14.92 -10.46 -7.36
C ARG A 8 -14.84 -10.23 -5.85
N ASN A 9 -15.50 -11.08 -5.07
CA ASN A 9 -15.45 -11.02 -3.62
C ASN A 9 -14.04 -11.29 -3.09
N LYS A 10 -13.31 -12.27 -3.66
CA LYS A 10 -11.90 -12.52 -3.34
C LYS A 10 -11.03 -11.28 -3.57
N ILE A 11 -11.17 -10.63 -4.72
CA ILE A 11 -10.42 -9.42 -5.07
C ILE A 11 -10.71 -8.28 -4.08
N TYR A 12 -11.98 -8.07 -3.73
CA TYR A 12 -12.40 -7.02 -2.81
C TYR A 12 -11.94 -7.29 -1.37
N GLN A 13 -12.02 -8.54 -0.91
CA GLN A 13 -11.50 -8.94 0.39
C GLN A 13 -9.99 -8.73 0.50
N TYR A 14 -9.25 -9.11 -0.55
CA TYR A 14 -7.80 -8.89 -0.58
C TYR A 14 -7.46 -7.40 -0.54
N LEU A 15 -8.11 -6.61 -1.38
CA LEU A 15 -7.91 -5.16 -1.42
C LEU A 15 -8.24 -4.48 -0.08
N PHE A 16 -9.29 -4.93 0.61
CA PHE A 16 -9.66 -4.40 1.92
C PHE A 16 -8.68 -4.82 3.03
N LYS A 17 -8.12 -6.03 2.96
CA LYS A 17 -7.17 -6.54 3.95
C LYS A 17 -5.82 -5.81 3.86
N GLU A 18 -5.25 -5.73 2.66
CA GLU A 18 -3.93 -5.14 2.45
C GLU A 18 -3.99 -3.63 2.25
N GLY A 19 -5.08 -3.08 1.69
CA GLY A 19 -5.22 -1.66 1.35
C GLY A 19 -4.49 -1.23 0.07
N VAL A 20 -3.69 -2.13 -0.52
CA VAL A 20 -2.89 -1.92 -1.73
C VAL A 20 -2.97 -3.18 -2.59
N LEU A 21 -2.91 -3.02 -3.92
CA LEU A 21 -2.86 -4.15 -4.85
C LEU A 21 -1.92 -3.80 -6.01
N VAL A 22 -1.11 -4.78 -6.43
CA VAL A 22 -0.24 -4.64 -7.60
C VAL A 22 -0.64 -5.66 -8.64
N ALA A 23 -0.77 -5.27 -9.90
CA ALA A 23 -1.07 -6.20 -10.99
C ALA A 23 -0.21 -5.90 -12.21
N MET A 24 0.56 -6.88 -12.68
CA MET A 24 1.32 -6.75 -13.94
C MET A 24 0.36 -6.66 -15.12
N LYS A 25 0.69 -5.90 -16.18
CA LYS A 25 -0.11 -5.78 -17.41
C LYS A 25 0.07 -7.02 -18.29
N ASN A 26 -0.39 -8.16 -17.80
CA ASN A 26 -0.47 -9.42 -18.54
C ASN A 26 -1.80 -10.12 -18.24
N PHE A 27 -2.69 -10.24 -19.23
CA PHE A 27 -4.06 -10.67 -19.01
C PHE A 27 -4.24 -12.20 -18.97
N GLU A 28 -3.26 -12.96 -19.43
CA GLU A 28 -3.34 -14.41 -19.58
C GLU A 28 -2.90 -15.15 -18.31
N VAL A 29 -2.04 -14.52 -17.52
CA VAL A 29 -1.42 -15.10 -16.33
C VAL A 29 -2.38 -14.98 -15.13
N GLN A 30 -2.29 -15.94 -14.22
CA GLN A 30 -2.95 -15.85 -12.91
C GLN A 30 -2.23 -14.85 -12.01
N HIS A 31 -2.97 -14.21 -11.12
CA HIS A 31 -2.35 -13.29 -10.17
C HIS A 31 -1.68 -14.09 -9.03
N GLU A 32 -0.52 -13.65 -8.56
CA GLU A 32 0.30 -14.41 -7.59
C GLU A 32 -0.32 -14.42 -6.19
N GLU A 33 -0.86 -13.28 -5.75
CA GLU A 33 -1.38 -13.12 -4.37
C GLU A 33 -2.85 -13.53 -4.23
N ILE A 34 -3.59 -13.46 -5.34
CA ILE A 34 -5.01 -13.76 -5.40
C ILE A 34 -5.16 -14.89 -6.41
N ASP A 35 -5.63 -16.06 -5.97
CA ASP A 35 -5.94 -17.22 -6.79
C ASP A 35 -7.14 -16.94 -7.74
N THR A 36 -6.93 -16.03 -8.69
CA THR A 36 -7.86 -15.49 -9.68
C THR A 36 -7.11 -15.08 -10.94
N LYS A 37 -7.84 -14.91 -12.04
CA LYS A 37 -7.26 -14.46 -13.32
C LYS A 37 -6.89 -12.99 -13.24
N ASN A 38 -5.69 -12.62 -13.68
CA ASN A 38 -5.23 -11.24 -13.63
C ASN A 38 -6.11 -10.29 -14.48
N LEU A 39 -6.70 -10.80 -15.57
CA LEU A 39 -7.73 -10.08 -16.33
C LEU A 39 -8.89 -9.58 -15.44
N PHE A 40 -9.37 -10.41 -14.53
CA PHE A 40 -10.47 -10.04 -13.64
C PHE A 40 -10.04 -8.98 -12.63
N VAL A 41 -8.82 -9.08 -12.10
CA VAL A 41 -8.23 -8.09 -11.21
C VAL A 41 -8.15 -6.73 -11.89
N ILE A 42 -7.49 -6.64 -13.05
CA ILE A 42 -7.30 -5.37 -13.78
C ILE A 42 -8.64 -4.73 -14.13
N LYS A 43 -9.63 -5.54 -14.56
CA LYS A 43 -10.93 -5.03 -14.99
C LYS A 43 -11.85 -4.67 -13.83
N ALA A 44 -11.75 -5.38 -12.71
CA ALA A 44 -12.42 -4.98 -11.47
C ALA A 44 -11.83 -3.66 -10.95
N MET A 45 -10.50 -3.53 -10.93
CA MET A 45 -9.84 -2.31 -10.49
C MET A 45 -10.11 -1.12 -11.44
N GLN A 46 -10.20 -1.35 -12.74
CA GLN A 46 -10.61 -0.33 -13.71
C GLN A 46 -12.00 0.22 -13.36
N SER A 47 -12.94 -0.64 -12.98
CA SER A 47 -14.30 -0.22 -12.56
C SER A 47 -14.33 0.50 -11.22
N LEU A 48 -13.44 0.19 -10.28
CA LEU A 48 -13.34 0.91 -9.01
C LEU A 48 -12.67 2.27 -9.19
N THR A 49 -11.65 2.33 -10.05
CA THR A 49 -10.92 3.57 -10.37
C THR A 49 -11.82 4.59 -11.04
N SER A 50 -12.68 4.17 -11.99
CA SER A 50 -13.63 5.07 -12.64
C SER A 50 -14.66 5.68 -11.68
N LYS A 51 -14.87 5.05 -10.51
CA LYS A 51 -15.79 5.52 -9.48
C LYS A 51 -15.10 6.35 -8.38
N GLY A 52 -13.78 6.49 -8.40
CA GLY A 52 -13.01 7.24 -7.38
C GLY A 52 -12.61 6.43 -6.14
N PHE A 53 -13.01 5.16 -6.04
CA PHE A 53 -12.73 4.31 -4.88
C PHE A 53 -11.27 3.82 -4.77
N VAL A 54 -10.54 3.85 -5.88
CA VAL A 54 -9.15 3.40 -5.95
C VAL A 54 -8.38 4.38 -6.81
N LYS A 55 -7.19 4.76 -6.34
CA LYS A 55 -6.24 5.52 -7.13
C LYS A 55 -5.30 4.55 -7.83
N THR A 56 -5.17 4.72 -9.15
CA THR A 56 -4.26 3.91 -9.97
C THR A 56 -3.00 4.70 -10.32
N GLN A 57 -1.85 4.04 -10.28
CA GLN A 57 -0.60 4.48 -10.88
C GLN A 57 -0.09 3.38 -11.80
N PHE A 58 0.40 3.74 -12.99
CA PHE A 58 0.93 2.77 -13.94
C PHE A 58 2.41 3.04 -14.19
N SER A 59 3.26 2.06 -13.91
CA SER A 59 4.71 2.18 -14.08
C SER A 59 5.32 0.81 -14.35
N TRP A 60 6.35 0.72 -15.19
CA TRP A 60 7.07 -0.52 -15.52
C TRP A 60 6.14 -1.71 -15.87
N GLN A 61 5.17 -1.45 -16.76
CA GLN A 61 4.13 -2.41 -17.15
C GLN A 61 3.33 -3.00 -15.97
N SER A 62 3.28 -2.33 -14.82
CA SER A 62 2.56 -2.76 -13.63
C SER A 62 1.58 -1.68 -13.18
N TYR A 63 0.39 -2.12 -12.79
CA TYR A 63 -0.62 -1.30 -12.17
C TYR A 63 -0.45 -1.35 -10.66
N TYR A 64 -0.32 -0.19 -10.05
CA TYR A 64 -0.29 0.01 -8.61
C TYR A 64 -1.60 0.65 -8.20
N TYR A 65 -2.35 -0.03 -7.35
CA TYR A 65 -3.65 0.40 -6.85
C TYR A 65 -3.55 0.71 -5.37
N THR A 66 -3.95 1.92 -5.00
CA THR A 66 -4.04 2.37 -3.60
C THR A 66 -5.49 2.67 -3.28
N LEU A 67 -6.00 2.09 -2.20
CA LEU A 67 -7.37 2.33 -1.73
C LEU A 67 -7.51 3.75 -1.18
N THR A 68 -8.63 4.42 -1.48
CA THR A 68 -9.00 5.73 -0.92
C THR A 68 -9.98 5.56 0.24
N ASP A 69 -10.16 6.59 1.07
CA ASP A 69 -11.12 6.55 2.19
C ASP A 69 -12.56 6.26 1.73
N GLU A 70 -13.00 6.88 0.62
CA GLU A 70 -14.31 6.60 0.00
C GLU A 70 -14.44 5.15 -0.47
N GLY A 71 -13.36 4.59 -1.04
CA GLY A 71 -13.32 3.19 -1.44
C GLY A 71 -13.38 2.23 -0.27
N LEU A 72 -12.85 2.63 0.88
CA LEU A 72 -12.88 1.86 2.11
C LEU A 72 -14.32 1.74 2.63
N GLU A 73 -15.07 2.84 2.66
CA GLU A 73 -16.49 2.84 3.01
C GLU A 73 -17.32 1.97 2.05
N TYR A 74 -17.11 2.12 0.74
CA TYR A 74 -17.79 1.29 -0.25
C TYR A 74 -17.51 -0.21 -0.07
N LEU A 75 -16.25 -0.59 0.20
CA LEU A 75 -15.90 -1.99 0.43
C LEU A 75 -16.50 -2.53 1.74
N ARG A 76 -16.63 -1.71 2.79
CA ARG A 76 -17.30 -2.10 4.03
C ARG A 76 -18.77 -2.41 3.79
N GLU A 77 -19.49 -1.53 3.09
CA GLU A 77 -20.90 -1.75 2.74
C GLU A 77 -21.08 -2.98 1.85
N TYR A 78 -20.23 -3.13 0.82
CA TYR A 78 -20.32 -4.25 -0.12
C TYR A 78 -20.06 -5.62 0.53
N LEU A 79 -19.07 -5.69 1.42
CA LEU A 79 -18.69 -6.94 2.09
C LEU A 79 -19.43 -7.17 3.41
N ASN A 80 -20.24 -6.21 3.88
CA ASN A 80 -20.96 -6.25 5.16
C ASN A 80 -20.05 -6.53 6.37
N LEU A 81 -18.86 -5.91 6.40
CA LEU A 81 -17.94 -6.05 7.54
C LEU A 81 -18.28 -5.03 8.64
N PRO A 82 -18.09 -5.39 9.92
CA PRO A 82 -18.21 -4.43 11.02
C PRO A 82 -17.11 -3.36 10.94
N GLU A 83 -17.41 -2.14 11.42
CA GLU A 83 -16.56 -0.94 11.28
C GLU A 83 -15.16 -1.05 11.94
N GLY A 84 -14.93 -2.04 12.80
CA GLY A 84 -13.67 -2.23 13.53
C GLY A 84 -12.50 -2.74 12.68
N ILE A 85 -12.74 -3.26 11.47
CA ILE A 85 -11.66 -3.81 10.64
C ILE A 85 -11.11 -2.68 9.76
N VAL A 86 -9.83 -2.40 9.96
CA VAL A 86 -9.05 -1.45 9.18
C VAL A 86 -8.02 -2.19 8.32
N PRO A 87 -7.76 -1.73 7.09
CA PRO A 87 -6.68 -2.26 6.26
C PRO A 87 -5.34 -2.12 6.99
N LYS A 88 -4.42 -3.05 6.71
CA LYS A 88 -3.06 -3.06 7.32
C LYS A 88 -2.31 -1.74 7.14
N THR A 89 -2.57 -1.00 6.07
CA THR A 89 -1.95 0.31 5.81
C THR A 89 -2.24 1.36 6.88
N LEU A 90 -3.39 1.26 7.57
CA LEU A 90 -3.80 2.21 8.62
C LEU A 90 -3.41 1.74 10.03
N VAL A 91 -2.97 0.49 10.16
CA VAL A 91 -2.43 -0.01 11.42
C VAL A 91 -1.04 0.59 11.58
N VAL A 92 -0.95 1.67 12.34
CA VAL A 92 0.34 2.22 12.76
C VAL A 92 0.96 1.21 13.70
N ASP A 93 1.91 0.40 13.20
CA ASP A 93 2.79 -0.36 14.07
C ASP A 93 3.44 0.63 15.04
N ALA A 94 3.23 0.42 16.34
CA ALA A 94 3.87 1.20 17.37
C ALA A 94 5.37 1.12 17.14
N ALA A 95 5.97 2.22 16.65
CA ALA A 95 7.38 2.27 16.32
C ALA A 95 8.18 1.69 17.49
N PRO A 96 9.18 0.81 17.25
CA PRO A 96 10.04 0.35 18.32
C PRO A 96 10.60 1.59 19.00
N ALA A 97 10.32 1.72 20.30
CA ALA A 97 10.69 2.89 21.09
C ALA A 97 12.11 3.31 20.74
N PRO A 98 12.38 4.61 20.46
CA PRO A 98 13.72 5.03 20.11
C PRO A 98 14.63 4.55 21.24
N THR A 99 15.53 3.62 20.93
CA THR A 99 16.56 3.20 21.86
C THR A 99 17.30 4.48 22.19
N ARG A 100 17.07 5.02 23.40
CA ARG A 100 17.82 6.15 23.93
C ARG A 100 19.27 5.76 23.81
N ARG A 101 19.96 6.27 22.78
CA ARG A 101 21.41 6.22 22.72
C ARG A 101 21.87 6.86 24.00
N SER A 102 22.41 6.03 24.90
CA SER A 102 22.95 6.47 26.16
C SER A 102 23.90 7.63 25.88
N ASN A 103 23.62 8.75 26.51
CA ASN A 103 24.41 9.97 26.50
C ASN A 103 25.88 9.62 26.81
N GLY A 104 26.71 9.48 25.78
CA GLY A 104 28.15 9.36 25.91
C GLY A 104 28.75 10.76 26.10
N PRO A 105 29.70 10.97 27.02
CA PRO A 105 30.20 12.29 27.34
C PRO A 105 30.84 12.93 26.11
N ARG A 106 30.33 14.11 25.74
CA ARG A 106 30.86 15.01 24.73
C ARG A 106 32.32 15.34 25.08
N ARG A 107 33.27 14.78 24.32
CA ARG A 107 34.67 15.20 24.33
C ARG A 107 34.86 16.24 23.23
N GLU A 108 35.16 17.43 23.69
CA GLU A 108 35.49 18.64 22.96
C GLU A 108 36.96 18.53 22.53
N ASP A 109 37.22 18.19 21.26
CA ASP A 109 38.57 18.31 20.68
C ASP A 109 38.44 18.49 19.16
N GLY A 110 38.42 19.75 18.72
CA GLY A 110 38.26 20.11 17.31
C GLY A 110 38.83 21.49 16.96
N GLU A 111 39.61 22.10 17.84
CA GLU A 111 40.22 23.42 17.63
C GLU A 111 41.58 23.38 16.90
N ALA A 112 41.99 22.24 16.35
CA ALA A 112 43.32 22.09 15.73
C ALA A 112 43.38 22.43 14.22
N TYR A 113 42.26 22.55 13.50
CA TYR A 113 42.28 22.62 12.02
C TYR A 113 42.13 24.01 11.39
N ARG A 114 41.90 25.09 12.15
CA ARG A 114 41.62 26.42 11.56
C ARG A 114 42.80 27.41 11.53
N ARG A 115 43.99 27.03 12.00
CA ARG A 115 45.14 27.95 12.16
C ARG A 115 46.35 27.59 11.30
N ARG A 116 46.15 27.25 10.03
CA ARG A 116 47.23 27.23 9.04
C ARG A 116 46.68 27.61 7.67
N GLU A 117 46.52 28.91 7.43
CA GLU A 117 46.70 29.53 6.11
C GLU A 117 46.52 31.06 6.24
N ARG A 118 47.63 31.72 6.59
CA ARG A 118 47.95 33.07 6.11
C ARG A 118 49.47 33.16 6.04
N VAL A 119 50.00 33.12 4.83
CA VAL A 119 51.26 33.74 4.42
C VAL A 119 50.91 34.61 3.22
#